data_AF-A0ABD8B2C6-F1
#
_entry.id   AF-A0ABD8B2C6-F1
#
_cell.length_a   1.000
_cell.length_b   1.000
_cell.length_c   1.000
_cell.angle_alpha   90.00
_cell.angle_beta   90.00
_cell.angle_gamma   90.00
#
_symmetry.space_group_name_H-M   'P 1'
#
loop_
_entity.id
_entity.type
_entity.pdbx_description
1 polymer ?
#
loop_
_entity_poly.entity_id
_entity_poly.type
_entity_poly.pdbx_seq_one_letter_code
_entity_poly.pdbx_strand_id
1 'polypeptide(L)'
;MSERNMDNNNSRKIVILNELTEILKAREPMDYSEINPALNPNVDAEYIASLDEKKEVEVKALQQAWEQLEELLFNDLQITLQEKNQLVTYLGQKLKEDKQKQKSRAKSRTQVWRSNE
;
A
#
# COMPACT_ATOMS: atom_id res chain seq x y z
N MET A 1 3.55 11.34 13.80
CA MET A 1 3.61 11.80 12.40
C MET A 1 2.28 12.47 12.10
N SER A 2 2.30 13.70 11.61
CA SER A 2 1.12 14.57 11.55
C SER A 2 0.14 14.09 10.48
N GLU A 3 -1.18 14.12 10.75
CA GLU A 3 -2.27 13.70 9.84
C GLU A 3 -2.12 14.27 8.42
N ARG A 4 -1.51 15.45 8.27
CA ARG A 4 -1.16 16.07 6.98
C ARG A 4 -0.31 15.19 6.06
N ASN A 5 0.53 14.30 6.60
CA ASN A 5 1.34 13.39 5.78
C ASN A 5 0.55 12.17 5.30
N MET A 6 -0.45 11.70 6.05
CA MET A 6 -1.32 10.59 5.62
C MET A 6 -2.28 11.04 4.52
N ASP A 7 -2.86 12.24 4.65
CA ASP A 7 -3.71 12.82 3.61
C ASP A 7 -2.94 13.01 2.30
N ASN A 8 -1.66 13.39 2.39
CA ASN A 8 -0.79 13.51 1.22
C ASN A 8 -0.52 12.14 0.55
N ASN A 9 -0.23 11.09 1.33
CA ASN A 9 0.05 9.77 0.77
C ASN A 9 -1.19 9.14 0.11
N ASN A 10 -2.34 9.22 0.77
CA ASN A 10 -3.59 8.70 0.21
C ASN A 10 -4.01 9.48 -1.04
N SER A 11 -3.87 10.80 -1.04
CA SER A 11 -4.11 11.62 -2.24
C SER A 11 -3.18 11.22 -3.38
N ARG A 12 -1.90 10.97 -3.10
CA ARG A 12 -0.92 10.55 -4.11
C ARG A 12 -1.23 9.18 -4.71
N LYS A 13 -1.66 8.21 -3.91
CA LYS A 13 -2.13 6.91 -4.42
C LYS A 13 -3.34 7.05 -5.33
N ILE A 14 -4.31 7.91 -4.96
CA ILE A 14 -5.50 8.16 -5.79
C ILE A 14 -5.10 8.79 -7.13
N VAL A 15 -4.15 9.74 -7.13
CA VAL A 15 -3.63 10.32 -8.36
C VAL A 15 -3.00 9.25 -9.27
N ILE A 16 -2.10 8.42 -8.73
CA ILE A 16 -1.44 7.34 -9.50
C ILE A 16 -2.47 6.33 -10.03
N LEU A 17 -3.48 5.96 -9.24
CA LEU A 17 -4.55 5.06 -9.68
C LEU A 17 -5.38 5.68 -10.82
N ASN A 18 -5.65 6.98 -10.77
CA ASN A 18 -6.33 7.68 -11.86
C ASN A 18 -5.45 7.72 -13.12
N GLU A 19 -4.16 8.03 -12.99
CA GLU A 19 -3.21 8.02 -14.12
C GLU A 19 -3.15 6.63 -14.79
N LEU A 20 -3.01 5.56 -13.99
CA LEU A 20 -3.08 4.18 -14.48
C LEU A 20 -4.39 3.87 -15.20
N THR A 21 -5.51 4.31 -14.61
CA THR A 21 -6.84 4.09 -15.19
C THR A 21 -6.97 4.80 -16.54
N GLU A 22 -6.46 6.02 -16.66
CA GLU A 22 -6.49 6.76 -17.93
C GLU A 22 -5.58 6.12 -18.99
N ILE A 23 -4.38 5.65 -18.62
CA ILE A 23 -3.51 4.89 -19.53
C ILE A 23 -4.22 3.63 -20.04
N LEU A 24 -4.88 2.89 -19.13
CA LEU A 24 -5.60 1.66 -19.48
C LEU A 24 -6.84 1.93 -20.34
N LYS A 25 -7.54 3.05 -20.14
CA LYS A 25 -8.68 3.46 -20.97
C LYS A 25 -8.25 3.89 -22.37
N ALA A 26 -7.12 4.59 -22.48
CA ALA A 26 -6.56 5.04 -23.76
C ALA A 26 -5.90 3.90 -24.55
N ARG A 27 -5.74 2.72 -23.94
CA ARG A 27 -5.14 1.56 -24.59
C ARG A 27 -6.01 1.05 -25.73
N GLU A 28 -5.49 1.19 -26.93
CA GLU A 28 -6.02 0.53 -28.11
C GLU A 28 -5.38 -0.86 -28.27
N PRO A 29 -6.19 -1.93 -28.40
CA PRO A 29 -5.71 -3.25 -28.77
C PRO A 29 -4.96 -3.19 -30.10
N MET A 30 -3.87 -3.95 -30.21
CA MET A 30 -3.13 -4.02 -31.47
C MET A 30 -3.94 -4.81 -32.51
N ASP A 31 -4.18 -4.21 -33.67
CA ASP A 31 -4.75 -4.91 -34.81
C ASP A 31 -3.64 -5.60 -35.61
N TYR A 32 -3.52 -6.91 -35.42
CA TYR A 32 -2.52 -7.73 -36.10
C TYR A 32 -2.77 -7.86 -37.61
N SER A 33 -3.96 -7.49 -38.11
CA SER A 33 -4.22 -7.53 -39.55
C SER A 33 -3.43 -6.48 -40.32
N GLU A 34 -3.08 -5.35 -39.68
CA GLU A 34 -2.33 -4.25 -40.30
C GLU A 34 -0.86 -4.59 -40.56
N ILE A 35 -0.29 -5.48 -39.75
CA ILE A 35 1.12 -5.89 -39.81
C ILE A 35 1.31 -7.30 -40.40
N ASN A 36 0.23 -7.98 -40.77
CA ASN A 36 0.30 -9.30 -41.37
C ASN A 36 0.68 -9.18 -42.86
N PRO A 37 1.85 -9.69 -43.31
CA PRO A 37 2.27 -9.59 -44.70
C PRO A 37 1.33 -10.29 -45.69
N ALA A 38 0.54 -11.26 -45.21
CA ALA A 38 -0.48 -11.94 -46.02
C ALA A 38 -1.72 -11.08 -46.29
N LEU A 39 -1.98 -10.06 -45.46
CA LEU A 39 -3.15 -9.17 -45.55
C LEU A 39 -2.76 -7.76 -45.99
N ASN A 40 -1.58 -7.30 -45.61
CA ASN A 40 -1.02 -6.01 -45.99
C ASN A 40 0.40 -6.20 -46.56
N PRO A 41 0.54 -6.32 -47.89
CA PRO A 41 1.83 -6.59 -48.53
C PRO A 41 2.78 -5.38 -48.53
N ASN A 42 2.31 -4.19 -48.14
CA ASN A 42 3.09 -2.96 -48.12
C ASN A 42 3.66 -2.62 -46.73
N VAL A 43 3.56 -3.54 -45.77
CA VAL A 43 4.17 -3.38 -44.44
C VAL A 43 5.68 -3.43 -44.59
N ASP A 44 6.34 -2.34 -44.23
CA ASP A 44 7.79 -2.27 -44.16
C ASP A 44 8.30 -2.51 -42.72
N ALA A 45 9.59 -2.80 -42.61
CA ALA A 45 10.23 -3.02 -41.32
C ALA A 45 10.28 -1.74 -40.45
N GLU A 46 10.31 -0.57 -41.08
CA GLU A 46 10.32 0.72 -40.38
C GLU A 46 8.98 0.98 -39.68
N TYR A 47 7.86 0.65 -40.31
CA TYR A 47 6.52 0.74 -39.72
C TYR A 47 6.39 -0.18 -38.51
N ILE A 48 6.83 -1.45 -38.62
CA ILE A 48 6.81 -2.39 -37.50
C ILE A 48 7.68 -1.88 -36.34
N ALA A 49 8.88 -1.38 -36.63
CA ALA A 49 9.75 -0.80 -35.60
C ALA A 49 9.11 0.41 -34.90
N SER A 50 8.40 1.26 -35.66
CA SER A 50 7.68 2.40 -35.08
C SER A 50 6.51 1.98 -34.17
N LEU A 51 5.85 0.86 -34.48
CA LEU A 51 4.78 0.29 -33.64
C LEU A 51 5.36 -0.33 -32.37
N ASP A 52 6.48 -1.04 -32.48
CA ASP A 52 7.20 -1.63 -31.36
C ASP A 52 7.67 -0.55 -30.37
N GLU A 53 8.29 0.53 -30.87
CA GLU A 53 8.74 1.65 -30.03
C GLU A 53 7.57 2.30 -29.27
N LYS A 54 6.41 2.49 -29.93
CA LYS A 54 5.20 3.00 -29.26
C LYS A 54 4.73 2.07 -28.14
N LYS A 55 4.76 0.75 -28.37
CA LYS A 55 4.36 -0.25 -27.37
C LYS A 55 5.36 -0.33 -26.21
N GLU A 56 6.64 -0.18 -26.49
CA GLU A 56 7.69 -0.12 -25.48
C GLU A 56 7.52 1.09 -24.56
N VAL A 57 7.15 2.26 -25.10
CA VAL A 57 6.82 3.45 -24.29
C VAL A 57 5.60 3.21 -23.40
N GLU A 58 4.55 2.57 -23.94
CA GLU A 58 3.34 2.22 -23.17
C GLU A 58 3.68 1.25 -22.01
N VAL A 59 4.49 0.22 -22.27
CA VAL A 59 4.96 -0.73 -21.27
C VAL A 59 5.75 -0.02 -20.17
N LYS A 60 6.70 0.84 -20.53
CA LYS A 60 7.50 1.60 -19.56
C LYS A 60 6.65 2.50 -18.68
N ALA A 61 5.67 3.19 -19.26
CA ALA A 61 4.76 4.05 -18.51
C ALA A 61 3.93 3.25 -17.48
N LEU A 62 3.37 2.11 -17.91
CA LEU A 62 2.61 1.23 -17.02
C LEU A 62 3.47 0.64 -15.90
N GLN A 63 4.68 0.19 -16.23
CA GLN A 63 5.60 -0.37 -15.26
C GLN A 63 6.02 0.67 -14.21
N GLN A 64 6.40 1.87 -14.65
CA GLN A 64 6.82 2.93 -13.74
C GLN A 64 5.69 3.36 -12.79
N ALA A 65 4.46 3.45 -13.29
CA ALA A 65 3.30 3.79 -12.47
C ALA A 65 2.95 2.67 -11.47
N TRP A 66 3.10 1.40 -11.87
CA TRP A 66 2.93 0.25 -10.98
C TRP A 66 3.97 0.23 -9.85
N GLU A 67 5.26 0.40 -10.18
CA GLU A 67 6.34 0.41 -9.20
C GLU A 67 6.16 1.51 -8.14
N GLN A 68 5.73 2.71 -8.57
CA GLN A 68 5.43 3.81 -7.64
C GLN A 68 4.25 3.48 -6.71
N LEU A 69 3.19 2.86 -7.23
CA LEU A 69 2.04 2.45 -6.42
C LEU A 69 2.44 1.40 -5.39
N GLU A 70 3.22 0.41 -5.81
CA GLU A 70 3.72 -0.67 -4.96
C GLU A 70 4.57 -0.12 -3.80
N GLU A 71 5.50 0.81 -4.09
CA GLU A 71 6.32 1.45 -3.07
C GLU A 71 5.46 2.17 -2.01
N LEU A 72 4.45 2.93 -2.44
CA LEU A 72 3.56 3.64 -1.52
C LEU A 72 2.72 2.69 -0.66
N LEU A 73 2.24 1.58 -1.22
CA LEU A 73 1.48 0.56 -0.49
C LEU A 73 2.37 -0.22 0.49
N PHE A 74 3.60 -0.51 0.11
CA PHE A 74 4.55 -1.19 0.98
C PHE A 74 4.92 -0.33 2.20
N ASN A 75 5.15 0.96 2.01
CA ASN A 75 5.40 1.91 3.10
C ASN A 75 4.23 1.95 4.10
N ASP A 76 2.99 1.97 3.62
CA ASP A 76 1.79 1.90 4.47
C ASP A 76 1.71 0.60 5.27
N LEU A 77 2.02 -0.52 4.63
CA LEU A 77 2.03 -1.82 5.29
C LEU A 77 3.04 -1.85 6.44
N GLN A 78 4.23 -1.30 6.21
CA GLN A 78 5.25 -1.18 7.25
C GLN A 78 4.79 -0.33 8.43
N ILE A 79 4.19 0.83 8.17
CA ILE A 79 3.64 1.71 9.23
C ILE A 79 2.57 0.96 10.02
N THR A 80 1.63 0.30 9.33
CA THR A 80 0.55 -0.46 9.95
C THR A 80 1.08 -1.60 10.82
N LEU A 81 2.13 -2.29 10.39
CA LEU A 81 2.78 -3.34 11.17
C LEU A 81 3.45 -2.77 12.43
N GLN A 82 4.11 -1.61 12.32
CA GLN A 82 4.71 -0.93 13.46
C GLN A 82 3.64 -0.52 14.48
N GLU A 83 2.54 0.09 14.04
CA GLU A 83 1.41 0.50 14.88
C GLU A 83 0.79 -0.71 15.61
N LYS A 84 0.57 -1.81 14.89
CA LYS A 84 0.09 -3.07 15.48
C LYS A 84 1.03 -3.57 16.60
N ASN A 85 2.34 -3.56 16.36
CA ASN A 85 3.33 -4.01 17.35
C ASN A 85 3.35 -3.10 18.59
N GLN A 86 3.19 -1.78 18.41
CA GLN A 86 3.06 -0.84 19.51
C GLN A 86 1.79 -1.11 20.33
N LEU A 87 0.65 -1.34 19.68
CA LEU A 87 -0.60 -1.68 20.37
C LEU A 87 -0.50 -2.97 21.19
N VAL A 88 0.12 -4.02 20.63
CA VAL A 88 0.38 -5.27 21.36
C VAL A 88 1.22 -5.01 22.61
N THR A 89 2.23 -4.16 22.50
CA THR A 89 3.10 -3.78 23.62
C THR A 89 2.31 -3.04 24.70
N TYR A 90 1.53 -2.02 24.33
CA TYR A 90 0.68 -1.28 25.26
C TYR A 90 -0.36 -2.17 25.95
N LEU A 91 -0.97 -3.10 25.22
CA LEU A 91 -1.91 -4.06 25.80
C LEU A 91 -1.22 -4.96 26.84
N GLY A 92 -0.02 -5.45 26.54
CA GLY A 92 0.78 -6.23 27.48
C GLY A 92 1.15 -5.45 28.73
N GLN A 93 1.55 -4.18 28.60
CA GLN A 93 1.83 -3.29 29.73
C GLN A 93 0.57 -3.05 30.57
N LYS A 94 -0.56 -2.75 29.93
CA LYS A 94 -1.84 -2.49 30.62
C LYS A 94 -2.30 -3.70 31.44
N LEU A 95 -2.22 -4.90 30.87
CA LEU A 95 -2.56 -6.13 31.56
C LEU A 95 -1.68 -6.39 32.79
N LYS A 96 -0.39 -6.02 32.73
CA LYS A 96 0.52 -6.11 33.89
C LYS A 96 0.13 -5.11 34.98
N GLU A 97 -0.15 -3.86 34.61
CA GLU A 97 -0.61 -2.85 35.56
C GLU A 97 -1.92 -3.26 36.26
N ASP A 98 -2.89 -3.76 35.51
CA ASP A 98 -4.19 -4.12 36.06
C ASP A 98 -4.07 -5.33 37.01
N LYS A 99 -3.20 -6.31 36.70
CA LYS A 99 -2.85 -7.39 37.63
C LYS A 99 -2.18 -6.87 38.90
N GLN A 100 -1.29 -5.89 38.80
CA GLN A 100 -0.64 -5.29 39.96
C GLN A 100 -1.64 -4.51 40.83
N LYS A 101 -2.54 -3.74 40.20
CA LYS A 101 -3.63 -3.01 40.88
C LYS A 101 -4.62 -3.95 41.56
N GLN A 102 -4.96 -5.09 40.94
CA GLN A 102 -5.79 -6.09 41.58
C GLN A 102 -5.09 -6.71 42.80
N LYS A 103 -3.80 -7.07 42.68
CA LYS A 103 -3.01 -7.61 43.80
C LYS A 103 -2.88 -6.61 44.96
N SER A 104 -2.67 -5.31 44.68
CA SER A 104 -2.58 -4.29 45.73
C SER A 104 -3.92 -4.05 46.43
N ARG A 105 -5.03 -3.99 45.66
CA ARG A 105 -6.39 -3.89 46.23
C ARG A 105 -6.77 -5.11 47.07
N ALA A 106 -6.39 -6.31 46.64
CA ALA A 106 -6.64 -7.54 47.41
C ALA A 106 -5.89 -7.52 48.76
N LYS A 107 -4.61 -7.13 48.76
CA LYS A 107 -3.80 -7.03 50.00
C LYS A 107 -4.31 -5.96 50.96
N SER A 108 -4.72 -4.79 50.45
CA SER A 108 -5.33 -3.72 51.27
C SER A 108 -6.61 -4.18 51.97
N ARG A 109 -7.40 -5.05 51.33
CA ARG A 109 -8.65 -5.58 51.90
C ARG A 109 -8.43 -6.65 52.98
N THR A 110 -7.25 -7.28 53.02
CA THR A 110 -6.88 -8.29 54.03
C THR A 110 -6.20 -7.69 55.27
N GLN A 111 -5.85 -6.40 55.23
CA GLN A 111 -5.02 -5.75 56.26
C GLN A 111 -5.80 -4.82 57.20
N VAL A 112 -7.12 -4.75 57.08
CA VAL A 112 -8.00 -4.02 58.01
C VAL A 112 -8.78 -5.05 58.80
N TRP A 113 -8.25 -5.47 59.95
CA TRP A 113 -8.90 -6.04 61.16
C TRP A 113 -7.77 -6.67 61.99
N ARG A 114 -6.98 -5.83 62.66
CA ARG A 114 -6.32 -6.23 63.90
C ARG A 114 -6.93 -5.38 64.98
N SER A 115 -7.75 -6.01 65.82
CA SER A 115 -8.15 -5.48 67.12
C SER A 115 -6.86 -5.25 67.92
N ASN A 116 -6.60 -3.99 68.26
CA ASN A 116 -5.60 -3.67 69.27
C ASN A 116 -6.17 -4.17 70.61
N GLU A 117 -5.58 -5.24 71.14
CA GLU A 117 -5.63 -5.58 72.57
C GLU A 117 -4.51 -4.83 73.30
#